data_AF-A0A965E3I7-F1
#
_entry.id   AF-A0A965E3I7-F1
#
_cell.length_a   1.000
_cell.length_b   1.000
_cell.length_c   1.000
_cell.angle_alpha   90.00
_cell.angle_beta   90.00
_cell.angle_gamma   90.00
#
_symmetry.space_group_name_H-M   'P 1'
#
loop_
_entity.id
_entity.type
_entity.pdbx_description
1 polymer ?
#
loop_
_entity_poly.entity_id
_entity_poly.type
_entity_poly.pdbx_seq_one_letter_code
_entity_poly.pdbx_strand_id
1 'polypeptide(L)'
;MTSISPLIGRVCAIILTLTLLVTGTSHAAITVDGVRDNEYGSALAVQTCGTGFGAGSGGSSLANAYALNDGTNLYVFIGGNIEGNYNKLLLFFDSKTGGQGTLNFTSGPDESSALTNLQFDNSFEADYFMIFRWGGSSGSAYADIATLGASGAAVSSSSILFTSGETRLSVIFFSFSASLF
;
A
#
# COMPACT_ATOMS: atom_id res chain seq x y z
N MET A 1 -35.02 -68.56 17.66
CA MET A 1 -33.59 -68.92 17.45
C MET A 1 -33.36 -68.93 15.94
N THR A 2 -32.59 -68.08 15.28
CA THR A 2 -31.88 -66.83 15.59
C THR A 2 -31.52 -66.26 14.21
N SER A 3 -31.93 -65.01 13.95
CA SER A 3 -31.39 -64.16 12.89
C SER A 3 -29.88 -63.95 13.10
N ILE A 4 -29.07 -63.86 12.04
CA ILE A 4 -27.95 -62.92 11.82
C ILE A 4 -27.52 -62.98 10.32
N SER A 5 -27.20 -61.79 9.80
CA SER A 5 -26.91 -61.29 8.43
C SER A 5 -25.62 -61.77 7.73
N PRO A 6 -25.46 -61.53 6.40
CA PRO A 6 -24.23 -61.76 5.67
C PRO A 6 -23.14 -60.74 6.02
N LEU A 7 -21.94 -61.25 6.27
CA LEU A 7 -20.76 -60.52 6.70
C LEU A 7 -20.26 -59.59 5.59
N ILE A 8 -20.46 -58.30 5.81
CA ILE A 8 -19.59 -57.18 5.45
C ILE A 8 -18.11 -57.60 5.49
N GLY A 9 -17.35 -57.34 4.41
CA GLY A 9 -15.94 -57.71 4.38
C GLY A 9 -15.14 -57.33 3.14
N ARG A 10 -14.95 -56.01 2.92
CA ARG A 10 -13.69 -55.44 2.40
C ARG A 10 -13.23 -55.86 0.99
N VAL A 11 -13.57 -55.06 -0.03
CA VAL A 11 -12.57 -54.67 -1.04
C VAL A 11 -12.68 -53.16 -1.25
N CYS A 12 -11.57 -52.48 -0.96
CA CYS A 12 -11.42 -51.05 -0.87
C CYS A 12 -11.93 -50.31 -2.10
N ALA A 13 -12.86 -49.38 -1.90
CA ALA A 13 -13.05 -48.26 -2.79
C ALA A 13 -11.75 -47.43 -2.78
N ILE A 14 -10.98 -47.51 -3.87
CA ILE A 14 -9.85 -46.61 -4.12
C ILE A 14 -10.47 -45.26 -4.50
N ILE A 15 -10.85 -44.48 -3.50
CA ILE A 15 -11.10 -43.05 -3.69
C ILE A 15 -9.72 -42.40 -3.55
N LEU A 16 -9.08 -42.15 -4.70
CA LEU A 16 -7.87 -41.34 -4.77
C LEU A 16 -8.30 -39.87 -4.63
N THR A 17 -8.49 -39.42 -3.38
CA THR A 17 -8.67 -38.00 -3.08
C THR A 17 -7.33 -37.31 -3.36
N LEU A 18 -7.19 -36.71 -4.54
CA LEU A 18 -6.07 -35.84 -4.86
C LEU A 18 -6.23 -34.55 -4.06
N THR A 19 -5.68 -34.52 -2.86
CA THR A 19 -5.57 -33.31 -2.06
C THR A 19 -4.60 -32.37 -2.78
N LEU A 20 -5.12 -31.37 -3.47
CA LEU A 20 -4.33 -30.28 -4.01
C LEU A 20 -3.74 -29.52 -2.80
N LEU A 21 -2.50 -29.84 -2.42
CA LEU A 21 -1.74 -28.98 -1.52
C LEU A 21 -1.51 -27.67 -2.27
N VAL A 22 -2.35 -26.67 -1.99
CA VAL A 22 -2.02 -25.28 -2.30
C VAL A 22 -0.83 -24.94 -1.41
N THR A 23 0.37 -25.05 -1.96
CA THR A 23 1.55 -24.47 -1.34
C THR A 23 1.34 -22.96 -1.41
N GLY A 24 0.77 -22.39 -0.35
CA GLY A 24 0.81 -20.95 -0.16
C GLY A 24 2.29 -20.54 -0.23
N THR A 25 2.62 -19.66 -1.17
CA THR A 25 3.93 -19.02 -1.20
C THR A 25 4.05 -18.23 0.09
N SER A 26 4.74 -18.78 1.08
CA SER A 26 5.13 -18.03 2.28
C SER A 26 6.16 -17.02 1.82
N HIS A 27 5.74 -15.79 1.54
CA HIS A 27 6.68 -14.70 1.34
C HIS A 27 7.34 -14.41 2.69
N ALA A 28 8.66 -14.29 2.70
CA ALA A 28 9.34 -13.70 3.85
C ALA A 28 8.76 -12.29 4.04
N ALA A 29 8.44 -11.93 5.28
CA ALA A 29 7.95 -10.59 5.58
C ALA A 29 9.00 -9.56 5.13
N ILE A 30 8.58 -8.58 4.34
CA ILE A 30 9.44 -7.48 3.94
C ILE A 30 9.92 -6.73 5.19
N THR A 31 11.22 -6.48 5.28
CA THR A 31 11.76 -5.67 6.38
C THR A 31 11.60 -4.20 6.04
N VAL A 32 10.88 -3.47 6.89
CA VAL A 32 10.61 -2.04 6.65
C VAL A 32 11.68 -1.21 7.33
N ASP A 33 12.82 -1.02 6.67
CA ASP A 33 13.94 -0.25 7.20
C ASP A 33 14.49 0.82 6.24
N GLY A 34 13.80 1.04 5.12
CA GLY A 34 14.19 2.00 4.09
C GLY A 34 15.17 1.46 3.05
N VAL A 35 15.58 0.18 3.14
CA VAL A 35 16.32 -0.52 2.08
C VAL A 35 15.34 -1.35 1.26
N ARG A 36 15.50 -1.36 -0.07
CA ARG A 36 14.65 -2.18 -0.95
C ARG A 36 15.13 -3.63 -0.93
N ASP A 37 14.32 -4.52 -0.37
CA ASP A 37 14.51 -5.97 -0.45
C ASP A 37 14.38 -6.50 -1.89
N ASN A 38 14.95 -7.68 -2.15
CA ASN A 38 14.90 -8.30 -3.48
C ASN A 38 13.53 -8.94 -3.77
N GLU A 39 12.79 -9.27 -2.71
CA GLU A 39 11.48 -9.91 -2.67
C GLU A 39 10.38 -9.08 -3.33
N TYR A 40 10.59 -7.76 -3.46
CA TYR A 40 9.72 -6.88 -4.25
C TYR A 40 9.72 -7.21 -5.75
N GLY A 41 10.73 -7.93 -6.26
CA GLY A 41 10.86 -8.24 -7.68
C GLY A 41 11.21 -7.01 -8.54
N SER A 42 10.70 -6.98 -9.78
CA SER A 42 10.90 -5.85 -10.69
C SER A 42 10.06 -4.63 -10.32
N ALA A 43 10.52 -3.43 -10.68
CA ALA A 43 9.76 -2.21 -10.47
C ALA A 43 8.40 -2.28 -11.19
N LEU A 44 7.33 -1.91 -10.48
CA LEU A 44 5.98 -1.80 -11.02
C LEU A 44 5.81 -0.50 -11.81
N ALA A 45 6.52 0.55 -11.41
CA ALA A 45 6.60 1.79 -12.16
C ALA A 45 8.04 2.32 -12.14
N VAL A 46 8.47 2.91 -13.26
CA VAL A 46 9.74 3.61 -13.39
C VAL A 46 9.44 4.97 -14.00
N GLN A 47 9.91 6.03 -13.35
CA GLN A 47 9.80 7.37 -13.91
C GLN A 47 10.95 7.55 -14.92
N THR A 48 10.61 7.73 -16.20
CA THR A 48 11.60 7.89 -17.28
C THR A 48 11.78 9.34 -17.71
N CYS A 49 10.91 10.25 -17.28
CA CYS A 49 10.98 11.68 -17.57
C CYS A 49 11.34 12.49 -16.31
N GLY A 50 12.12 13.56 -16.48
CA GLY A 50 12.45 14.46 -15.38
C GLY A 50 11.23 15.24 -14.89
N THR A 51 11.27 15.71 -13.64
CA THR A 51 10.25 16.62 -13.10
C THR A 51 10.63 18.08 -13.39
N GLY A 52 9.65 18.99 -13.29
CA GLY A 52 9.91 20.44 -13.24
C GLY A 52 10.51 20.90 -11.90
N PHE A 53 10.74 19.99 -10.95
CA PHE A 53 11.23 20.26 -9.60
C PHE A 53 12.70 19.87 -9.42
N GLY A 54 13.44 19.65 -10.52
CA GLY A 54 14.85 19.22 -10.49
C GLY A 54 15.05 17.74 -10.17
N ALA A 55 16.30 17.27 -10.30
CA ALA A 55 16.69 15.89 -10.02
C ALA A 55 17.87 15.84 -9.02
N GLY A 56 18.02 14.72 -8.31
CA GLY A 56 19.13 14.49 -7.39
C GLY A 56 19.00 15.26 -6.07
N SER A 57 20.13 15.60 -5.43
CA SER A 57 20.19 16.15 -4.06
C SER A 57 19.57 17.55 -3.89
N GLY A 58 19.11 18.20 -4.95
CA GLY A 58 18.50 19.53 -4.91
C GLY A 58 17.13 19.61 -5.58
N GLY A 59 16.46 18.48 -5.83
CA GLY A 59 15.16 18.47 -6.47
C GLY A 59 14.26 17.31 -6.05
N SER A 60 13.01 17.35 -6.49
CA SER A 60 12.01 16.32 -6.20
C SER A 60 11.74 15.47 -7.44
N SER A 61 12.13 14.19 -7.38
CA SER A 61 11.94 13.23 -8.47
C SER A 61 11.72 11.83 -7.92
N LEU A 62 10.68 11.14 -8.42
CA LEU A 62 10.58 9.70 -8.22
C LEU A 62 11.47 9.00 -9.24
N ALA A 63 11.98 7.83 -8.89
CA ALA A 63 12.77 7.00 -9.77
C ALA A 63 12.03 5.70 -10.09
N ASN A 64 11.54 5.03 -9.05
CA ASN A 64 10.86 3.75 -9.19
C ASN A 64 9.90 3.49 -8.03
N ALA A 65 8.89 2.68 -8.30
CA ALA A 65 7.95 2.18 -7.32
C ALA A 65 7.88 0.66 -7.39
N TYR A 66 7.82 0.05 -6.21
CA TYR A 66 7.64 -1.38 -6.03
C TYR A 66 6.54 -1.58 -5.00
N ALA A 67 5.74 -2.62 -5.18
CA ALA A 67 4.78 -3.03 -4.18
C ALA A 67 4.67 -4.54 -4.13
N LEU A 68 4.41 -5.06 -2.92
CA LEU A 68 4.16 -6.46 -2.67
C LEU A 68 2.98 -6.58 -1.71
N ASN A 69 2.02 -7.43 -2.03
CA ASN A 69 0.92 -7.80 -1.13
C ASN A 69 1.12 -9.26 -0.69
N ASP A 70 1.21 -9.50 0.62
CA ASP A 70 1.35 -10.84 1.20
C ASP A 70 0.02 -11.48 1.62
N GLY A 71 -1.11 -10.83 1.29
CA GLY A 71 -2.46 -11.19 1.70
C GLY A 71 -2.91 -10.56 3.02
N THR A 72 -1.98 -9.98 3.78
CA THR A 72 -2.25 -9.30 5.07
C THR A 72 -1.82 -7.84 5.05
N ASN A 73 -0.74 -7.52 4.34
CA ASN A 73 -0.10 -6.23 4.28
C ASN A 73 0.24 -5.87 2.84
N LEU A 74 0.05 -4.59 2.51
CA LEU A 74 0.63 -3.99 1.31
C LEU A 74 1.94 -3.30 1.70
N TYR A 75 3.05 -3.82 1.20
CA TYR A 75 4.36 -3.20 1.30
C TYR A 75 4.62 -2.36 0.07
N VAL A 76 5.07 -1.12 0.27
CA VAL A 76 5.38 -0.19 -0.83
C VAL A 76 6.77 0.39 -0.62
N PHE A 77 7.62 0.30 -1.63
CA PHE A 77 8.90 0.98 -1.69
C PHE A 77 8.89 1.99 -2.83
N ILE A 78 9.17 3.25 -2.51
CA ILE A 78 9.33 4.33 -3.49
C ILE A 78 10.78 4.82 -3.44
N GLY A 79 11.52 4.62 -4.53
CA GLY A 79 12.85 5.19 -4.69
C GLY A 79 12.78 6.56 -5.34
N GLY A 80 13.54 7.52 -4.83
CA GLY A 80 13.61 8.87 -5.38
C GLY A 80 14.25 9.87 -4.44
N ASN A 81 14.07 11.15 -4.78
CA ASN A 81 14.48 12.31 -4.01
C ASN A 81 13.27 13.21 -3.78
N ILE A 82 13.18 13.76 -2.58
CA ILE A 82 12.26 14.83 -2.24
C ILE A 82 13.12 15.98 -1.77
N GLU A 83 12.91 17.16 -2.34
CA GLU A 83 13.64 18.35 -1.94
C GLU A 83 13.19 18.81 -0.54
N GLY A 84 14.12 19.25 0.30
CA GLY A 84 13.87 19.70 1.68
C GLY A 84 13.16 21.06 1.80
N ASN A 85 12.27 21.38 0.86
CA ASN A 85 11.52 22.64 0.76
C ASN A 85 10.00 22.43 0.88
N TYR A 86 9.57 21.33 1.50
CA TYR A 86 8.17 20.93 1.67
C TYR A 86 7.45 20.60 0.35
N ASN A 87 8.21 20.20 -0.68
CA ASN A 87 7.67 19.42 -1.77
C ASN A 87 7.00 18.14 -1.24
N LYS A 88 5.91 17.74 -1.90
CA LYS A 88 4.99 16.71 -1.42
C LYS A 88 5.05 15.47 -2.32
N LEU A 89 5.11 14.30 -1.70
CA LEU A 89 4.76 13.03 -2.33
C LEU A 89 3.32 12.67 -1.93
N LEU A 90 2.48 12.42 -2.93
CA LEU A 90 1.08 12.06 -2.75
C LEU A 90 0.93 10.58 -3.13
N LEU A 91 0.34 9.78 -2.23
CA LEU A 91 -0.01 8.39 -2.48
C LEU A 91 -1.51 8.20 -2.27
N PHE A 92 -2.14 7.51 -3.20
CA PHE A 92 -3.56 7.16 -3.15
C PHE A 92 -3.70 5.65 -3.18
N PHE A 93 -4.62 5.12 -2.38
CA PHE A 93 -4.88 3.70 -2.29
C PHE A 93 -6.36 3.44 -2.53
N ASP A 94 -6.64 2.58 -3.50
CA ASP A 94 -7.92 1.91 -3.73
C ASP A 94 -7.72 0.46 -3.27
N SER A 95 -8.42 0.07 -2.23
CA SER A 95 -8.18 -1.19 -1.49
C SER A 95 -9.47 -1.92 -1.11
N LYS A 96 -10.62 -1.30 -1.32
CA LYS A 96 -11.94 -1.86 -1.07
C LYS A 96 -12.94 -1.21 -2.03
N THR A 97 -14.14 -1.77 -2.11
CA THR A 97 -15.19 -1.16 -2.92
C THR A 97 -15.60 0.21 -2.38
N GLY A 98 -15.68 1.18 -3.28
CA GLY A 98 -16.05 2.57 -2.99
C GLY A 98 -14.84 3.50 -3.08
N GLY A 99 -14.93 4.66 -2.44
CA GLY A 99 -13.88 5.68 -2.48
C GLY A 99 -14.26 6.87 -3.35
N GLN A 100 -13.26 7.55 -3.91
CA GLN A 100 -13.43 8.72 -4.76
C GLN A 100 -12.67 8.56 -6.09
N GLY A 101 -13.41 8.42 -7.19
CA GLY A 101 -12.84 8.53 -8.55
C GLY A 101 -12.57 9.97 -8.98
N THR A 102 -13.32 10.94 -8.42
CA THR A 102 -13.02 12.37 -8.50
C THR A 102 -12.75 12.87 -7.10
N LEU A 103 -11.56 13.42 -6.85
CA LEU A 103 -11.22 13.96 -5.55
C LEU A 103 -12.08 15.19 -5.24
N ASN A 104 -12.70 15.19 -4.08
CA ASN A 104 -13.37 16.33 -3.52
C ASN A 104 -12.90 16.47 -2.07
N PHE A 105 -12.09 17.49 -1.79
CA PHE A 105 -11.64 17.80 -0.45
C PHE A 105 -12.37 19.03 0.07
N THR A 106 -13.30 18.81 1.00
CA THR A 106 -13.92 19.87 1.81
C THR A 106 -13.10 20.20 3.06
N SER A 107 -12.28 19.27 3.51
CA SER A 107 -11.25 19.38 4.54
C SER A 107 -10.20 18.28 4.33
N GLY A 108 -9.02 18.41 4.92
CA GLY A 108 -7.97 17.38 4.87
C GLY A 108 -6.58 17.90 5.26
N PRO A 109 -5.56 17.02 5.25
CA PRO A 109 -4.22 17.39 5.65
C PRO A 109 -3.51 18.20 4.57
N ASP A 110 -2.72 19.18 5.00
CA ASP A 110 -1.70 19.88 4.19
C ASP A 110 -2.15 20.32 2.79
N GLU A 111 -3.07 21.29 2.75
CA GLU A 111 -3.54 21.93 1.52
C GLU A 111 -4.16 20.96 0.49
N SER A 112 -4.73 19.84 0.97
CA SER A 112 -5.37 18.84 0.09
C SER A 112 -6.52 19.40 -0.75
N SER A 113 -7.11 20.54 -0.36
CA SER A 113 -8.10 21.27 -1.16
C SER A 113 -7.60 21.65 -2.55
N ALA A 114 -6.29 21.79 -2.76
CA ALA A 114 -5.68 22.04 -4.07
C ALA A 114 -5.81 20.85 -5.04
N LEU A 115 -6.11 19.66 -4.52
CA LEU A 115 -6.31 18.43 -5.31
C LEU A 115 -7.78 18.21 -5.69
N THR A 116 -8.70 19.06 -5.21
CA THR A 116 -10.12 18.96 -5.55
C THR A 116 -10.34 19.07 -7.06
N ASN A 117 -11.19 18.20 -7.59
CA ASN A 117 -11.46 17.94 -9.00
C ASN A 117 -10.36 17.20 -9.76
N LEU A 118 -9.31 16.70 -9.10
CA LEU A 118 -8.44 15.71 -9.71
C LEU A 118 -9.27 14.46 -10.02
N GLN A 119 -9.25 14.04 -11.28
CA GLN A 119 -9.97 12.88 -11.78
C GLN A 119 -8.98 11.72 -11.97
N PHE A 120 -9.25 10.58 -11.34
CA PHE A 120 -8.55 9.34 -11.62
C PHE A 120 -9.16 8.61 -12.83
N ASP A 121 -8.44 7.62 -13.33
CA ASP A 121 -8.95 6.70 -14.34
C ASP A 121 -10.21 5.98 -13.84
N ASN A 122 -11.12 5.61 -14.75
CA ASN A 122 -12.46 5.09 -14.43
C ASN A 122 -12.48 3.84 -13.53
N SER A 123 -11.37 3.14 -13.35
CA SER A 123 -11.26 1.93 -12.53
C SER A 123 -10.55 2.14 -11.20
N PHE A 124 -10.25 3.39 -10.83
CA PHE A 124 -9.54 3.71 -9.60
C PHE A 124 -10.37 4.69 -8.77
N GLU A 125 -10.81 4.23 -7.59
CA GLU A 125 -11.56 5.02 -6.63
C GLU A 125 -10.80 5.07 -5.32
N ALA A 126 -10.14 6.19 -5.02
CA ALA A 126 -9.26 6.27 -3.86
C ALA A 126 -10.05 6.17 -2.54
N ASP A 127 -9.70 5.20 -1.70
CA ASP A 127 -10.21 5.02 -0.33
C ASP A 127 -9.35 5.73 0.71
N TYR A 128 -8.05 5.79 0.48
CA TYR A 128 -7.07 6.36 1.39
C TYR A 128 -6.13 7.28 0.62
N PHE A 129 -5.67 8.30 1.33
CA PHE A 129 -4.73 9.28 0.83
C PHE A 129 -3.62 9.46 1.86
N MET A 130 -2.37 9.43 1.41
CA MET A 130 -1.22 9.77 2.21
C MET A 130 -0.46 10.91 1.54
N ILE A 131 -0.07 11.89 2.34
CA ILE A 131 0.83 12.97 1.95
C ILE A 131 2.11 12.88 2.77
N PHE A 132 3.24 12.79 2.10
CA PHE A 132 4.56 12.84 2.71
C PHE A 132 5.27 14.12 2.26
N ARG A 133 6.01 14.73 3.17
CA ARG A 133 6.78 15.95 2.91
C ARG A 133 8.02 16.01 3.78
N TRP A 134 9.04 16.66 3.25
CA TRP A 134 10.30 16.88 3.96
C TRP A 134 10.71 18.34 3.82
N GLY A 135 11.10 18.96 4.94
CA GLY A 135 11.68 20.28 4.90
C GLY A 135 11.81 20.98 6.24
N GLY A 136 12.22 22.24 6.16
CA GLY A 136 12.41 23.12 7.31
C GLY A 136 13.80 23.06 7.92
N SER A 137 14.09 24.00 8.82
CA SER A 137 15.41 24.17 9.44
C SER A 137 15.87 22.96 10.25
N SER A 138 14.95 22.11 10.71
CA SER A 138 15.22 20.87 11.44
C SER A 138 15.42 19.65 10.54
N GLY A 139 15.16 19.75 9.23
CA GLY A 139 15.21 18.64 8.29
C GLY A 139 14.20 17.52 8.60
N SER A 140 13.06 17.86 9.19
CA SER A 140 12.05 16.89 9.64
C SER A 140 11.18 16.41 8.48
N ALA A 141 10.83 15.13 8.52
CA ALA A 141 9.83 14.57 7.62
C ALA A 141 8.48 14.47 8.32
N TYR A 142 7.41 14.66 7.56
CA TYR A 142 6.04 14.61 8.04
C TYR A 142 5.24 13.74 7.08
N ALA A 143 4.34 12.92 7.64
CA ALA A 143 3.34 12.24 6.86
C ALA A 143 1.96 12.47 7.49
N ASP A 144 0.95 12.62 6.65
CA ASP A 144 -0.43 12.61 7.08
C ASP A 144 -1.20 11.59 6.26
N ILE A 145 -2.08 10.84 6.93
CA ILE A 145 -2.99 9.90 6.27
C ILE A 145 -4.43 10.36 6.45
N ALA A 146 -5.22 10.23 5.40
CA ALA A 146 -6.65 10.50 5.42
C ALA A 146 -7.44 9.34 4.82
N THR A 147 -8.63 9.11 5.39
CA THR A 147 -9.65 8.24 4.78
C THR A 147 -10.53 9.07 3.87
N LEU A 148 -10.73 8.61 2.64
CA LEU A 148 -11.59 9.23 1.65
C LEU A 148 -12.92 8.47 1.62
N GLY A 149 -14.01 9.17 1.95
CA GLY A 149 -15.36 8.64 1.82
C GLY A 149 -15.99 9.03 0.48
N ALA A 150 -17.05 8.32 0.06
CA ALA A 150 -17.81 8.62 -1.16
C ALA A 150 -18.42 10.03 -1.22
N SER A 151 -18.44 10.77 -0.10
CA SER A 151 -19.07 12.10 0.02
C SER A 151 -18.12 13.29 -0.17
N GLY A 152 -16.85 13.09 -0.55
CA GLY A 152 -15.96 14.23 -0.78
C GLY A 152 -15.40 14.90 0.49
N ALA A 153 -15.17 14.13 1.55
CA ALA A 153 -14.49 14.60 2.74
C ALA A 153 -13.37 13.64 3.12
N ALA A 154 -12.24 14.18 3.58
CA ALA A 154 -11.34 13.43 4.44
C ALA A 154 -12.09 13.14 5.75
N VAL A 155 -12.48 11.89 5.97
CA VAL A 155 -13.35 11.49 7.09
C VAL A 155 -12.55 11.47 8.41
N SER A 156 -11.25 11.19 8.31
CA SER A 156 -10.30 11.29 9.42
C SER A 156 -8.93 11.69 8.87
N SER A 157 -8.11 12.35 9.70
CA SER A 157 -6.70 12.62 9.37
C SER A 157 -5.82 12.39 10.59
N SER A 158 -4.59 11.92 10.38
CA SER A 158 -3.61 11.70 11.45
C SER A 158 -2.22 12.10 10.97
N SER A 159 -1.52 12.88 11.79
CA SER A 159 -0.17 13.35 11.51
C SER A 159 0.89 12.44 12.15
N ILE A 160 1.99 12.24 11.43
CA ILE A 160 3.15 11.47 11.83
C ILE A 160 4.37 12.37 11.65
N LEU A 161 5.13 12.60 12.72
CA LEU A 161 6.34 13.42 12.72
C LEU A 161 7.58 12.53 12.86
N PHE A 162 8.52 12.68 11.95
CA PHE A 162 9.84 12.05 12.00
C PHE A 162 10.92 13.11 12.22
N THR A 163 11.67 13.00 13.30
CA THR A 163 12.74 13.95 13.65
C THR A 163 14.09 13.46 13.14
N SER A 164 14.99 14.40 12.84
CA SER A 164 16.36 14.09 12.42
C SER A 164 17.11 13.40 13.56
N GLY A 165 17.36 12.10 13.41
CA GLY A 165 17.95 11.24 14.45
C GLY A 165 17.54 9.78 14.29
N GLU A 166 16.39 9.51 13.69
CA GLU A 166 16.06 8.17 13.18
C GLU A 166 16.68 8.02 11.79
N THR A 167 17.83 7.34 11.72
CA THR A 167 18.49 6.97 10.45
C THR A 167 17.72 5.92 9.63
N ARG A 168 16.47 5.65 10.00
CA ARG A 168 15.66 4.56 9.47
C ARG A 168 14.24 5.04 9.31
N LEU A 169 13.79 5.11 8.07
CA LEU A 169 12.37 5.23 7.76
C LEU A 169 11.70 3.92 8.17
N SER A 170 11.34 3.83 9.45
CA SER A 170 10.50 2.76 9.98
C SER A 170 9.06 3.19 9.75
N VAL A 171 8.55 3.04 8.54
CA VAL A 171 7.11 3.25 8.31
C VAL A 171 6.38 2.17 9.12
N ILE A 172 5.75 2.57 10.22
CA ILE A 172 4.80 1.71 10.92
C ILE A 172 3.65 1.48 9.95
N PHE A 173 3.62 0.32 9.31
CA PHE A 173 2.50 -0.11 8.49
C PHE A 173 1.31 -0.46 9.38
N PHE A 174 0.13 0.03 9.03
CA PHE A 174 -1.12 -0.59 9.45
C PHE A 174 -1.46 -1.70 8.46
N SER A 175 -1.75 -2.90 8.99
CA SER A 175 -2.38 -3.96 8.22
C SER A 175 -3.81 -3.54 7.89
N PHE A 176 -4.16 -3.51 6.61
CA PHE A 176 -5.53 -3.49 6.14
C PHE A 176 -5.81 -4.83 5.47
N SER A 177 -6.70 -5.62 6.07
CA SER A 177 -7.22 -6.83 5.46
C SER A 177 -8.13 -6.43 4.30
N ALA A 178 -7.60 -6.48 3.07
CA ALA A 178 -8.41 -6.50 1.87
C ALA A 178 -8.65 -7.98 1.51
N SER A 179 -9.79 -8.50 1.94
CA SER A 179 -10.32 -9.75 1.37
C SER A 179 -10.79 -9.43 -0.05
N LEU A 180 -10.02 -9.80 -1.06
CA LEU A 180 -10.52 -9.95 -2.42
C LEU A 180 -10.20 -11.35 -2.95
N PHE A 181 -11.25 -11.91 -3.56
CA PHE A 181 -11.48 -13.23 -4.13
C PHE A 181 -10.28 -14.05 -4.62
#